data_AF-A0A329XBI4-F1
#
_entry.id   AF-A0A329XBI4-F1
#
_cell.length_a   1.000
_cell.length_b   1.000
_cell.length_c   1.000
_cell.angle_alpha   90.00
_cell.angle_beta   90.00
_cell.angle_gamma   90.00
#
_symmetry.space_group_name_H-M   'P 1'
#
loop_
_entity.id
_entity.type
_entity.pdbx_description
1 polymer ?
#
loop_
_entity_poly.entity_id
_entity_poly.type
_entity_poly.pdbx_seq_one_letter_code
_entity_poly.pdbx_strand_id
1 'polypeptide(L)'
;MHDIYASYNIQYLQQKIFKERHFPRIVITPHAANVQLIRGHVDFIPIAQAKGRIAAEEALPYPPGIVSIAPGEIWDGAVLDYFLVLEELINKLPCFAPEMQGVYVDTDINGRKRIYGYVIRQAYCKFD
;
A
#
# COMPACT_ATOMS: atom_id res chain seq x y z
N MET A 1 -15.48 13.07 -13.16
CA MET A 1 -14.51 12.97 -12.04
C MET A 1 -15.23 12.72 -10.73
N HIS A 2 -16.12 13.61 -10.29
CA HIS A 2 -16.93 13.43 -9.07
C HIS A 2 -17.59 12.05 -8.96
N ASP A 3 -18.35 11.65 -9.99
CA ASP A 3 -19.07 10.35 -9.98
C ASP A 3 -18.14 9.15 -9.85
N ILE A 4 -16.92 9.24 -10.37
CA ILE A 4 -15.93 8.17 -10.25
C ILE A 4 -15.51 8.03 -8.78
N TYR A 5 -15.11 9.13 -8.14
CA TYR A 5 -14.75 9.12 -6.72
C TYR A 5 -15.92 8.71 -5.82
N ALA A 6 -17.14 9.14 -6.15
CA ALA A 6 -18.36 8.74 -5.46
C ALA A 6 -18.63 7.23 -5.63
N SER A 7 -18.43 6.68 -6.83
CA SER A 7 -18.68 5.25 -7.10
C SER A 7 -17.79 4.31 -6.26
N TYR A 8 -16.60 4.76 -5.88
CA TYR A 8 -15.67 4.03 -5.03
C TYR A 8 -15.83 4.32 -3.54
N ASN A 9 -16.75 5.21 -3.13
CA ASN A 9 -16.91 5.66 -1.74
C ASN A 9 -15.57 6.09 -1.10
N ILE A 10 -14.74 6.85 -1.83
CA ILE A 10 -13.35 7.10 -1.42
C ILE A 10 -13.24 7.77 -0.03
N GLN A 11 -14.17 8.67 0.28
CA GLN A 11 -14.22 9.36 1.57
C GLN A 11 -14.40 8.37 2.73
N TYR A 12 -15.24 7.35 2.52
CA TYR A 12 -15.46 6.31 3.51
C TYR A 12 -14.20 5.46 3.70
N LEU A 13 -13.51 5.10 2.61
CA LEU A 13 -12.25 4.36 2.67
C LEU A 13 -11.16 5.14 3.41
N GLN A 14 -11.00 6.43 3.12
CA GLN A 14 -10.05 7.32 3.81
C GLN A 14 -10.33 7.43 5.31
N GLN A 15 -11.60 7.52 5.71
CA GLN A 15 -11.93 7.48 7.13
C GLN A 15 -11.69 6.10 7.74
N LYS A 16 -11.92 5.03 6.98
CA LYS A 16 -11.81 3.64 7.45
C LYS A 16 -10.36 3.29 7.79
N ILE A 17 -9.39 3.72 6.98
CA ILE A 17 -7.95 3.42 7.20
C ILE A 17 -7.38 4.02 8.47
N PHE A 18 -7.98 5.11 9.00
CA PHE A 18 -7.53 5.76 10.24
C PHE A 18 -8.41 5.49 11.46
N LYS A 19 -9.30 4.50 11.38
CA LYS A 19 -10.05 4.02 12.55
C LYS A 19 -9.25 2.92 13.23
N GLU A 20 -9.10 3.03 14.55
CA GLU A 20 -8.34 2.09 15.38
C GLU A 20 -8.64 0.61 15.09
N ARG A 21 -9.93 0.25 14.98
CA ARG A 21 -10.38 -1.12 14.65
C ARG A 21 -9.93 -1.66 13.29
N HIS A 22 -9.40 -0.80 12.43
CA HIS A 22 -8.97 -1.09 11.07
C HIS A 22 -7.48 -0.80 10.85
N PHE A 23 -6.73 -0.47 11.91
CA PHE A 23 -5.29 -0.28 11.77
C PHE A 23 -4.63 -1.57 11.26
N PRO A 24 -3.62 -1.42 10.38
CA PRO A 24 -2.80 -2.54 9.98
C PRO A 24 -2.19 -3.24 11.19
N ARG A 25 -2.06 -4.56 11.12
CA ARG A 25 -1.43 -5.32 12.19
C ARG A 25 0.08 -5.10 12.13
N ILE A 26 0.67 -4.67 13.25
CA ILE A 26 2.12 -4.63 13.43
C ILE A 26 2.63 -6.06 13.67
N VAL A 27 3.62 -6.50 12.89
CA VAL A 27 4.28 -7.81 13.05
C VAL A 27 5.67 -7.64 13.64
N ILE A 28 6.40 -6.63 13.17
CA ILE A 28 7.73 -6.29 13.66
C ILE A 28 7.86 -4.78 13.83
N THR A 29 8.89 -4.36 14.57
CA THR A 29 9.19 -2.95 14.72
C THR A 29 9.64 -2.34 13.39
N PRO A 30 9.40 -1.04 13.16
CA PRO A 30 9.88 -0.35 11.97
C PRO A 30 11.41 -0.45 11.80
N HIS A 31 12.16 -0.48 12.91
CA HIS A 31 13.60 -0.69 12.87
C HIS A 31 13.97 -2.05 12.28
N ALA A 32 13.31 -3.13 12.71
CA ALA A 32 13.57 -4.47 12.18
C ALA A 32 13.20 -4.57 10.70
N ALA A 33 12.08 -3.94 10.28
CA ALA A 33 11.69 -3.86 8.88
C ALA A 33 12.75 -3.13 8.04
N ASN A 34 13.23 -1.98 8.50
CA ASN A 34 14.28 -1.20 7.84
C ASN A 34 15.59 -1.99 7.72
N VAL A 35 15.97 -2.78 8.73
CA VAL A 35 17.13 -3.69 8.65
C VAL A 35 16.96 -4.71 7.51
N GLN A 36 15.77 -5.27 7.31
CA GLN A 36 15.51 -6.20 6.19
C GLN A 36 15.56 -5.48 4.84
N LEU A 37 15.03 -4.25 4.76
CA LEU A 37 15.09 -3.42 3.56
C LEU A 37 16.54 -3.13 3.15
N ILE A 38 17.38 -2.64 4.08
CA ILE A 38 18.80 -2.34 3.83
C ILE A 38 19.58 -3.60 3.42
N ARG A 39 19.23 -4.77 3.96
CA ARG A 39 19.84 -6.05 3.58
C ARG A 39 19.35 -6.59 2.23
N GLY A 40 18.39 -5.95 1.57
CA GLY A 40 17.80 -6.43 0.32
C GLY A 40 16.92 -7.67 0.49
N HIS A 41 16.47 -7.95 1.71
CA HIS A 41 15.61 -9.10 2.05
C HIS A 41 14.13 -8.83 1.73
N VAL A 42 13.88 -8.25 0.57
CA VAL A 42 12.57 -7.76 0.15
C VAL A 42 12.21 -8.29 -1.22
N ASP A 43 10.90 -8.32 -1.50
CA ASP A 43 10.35 -8.54 -2.81
C ASP A 43 9.64 -7.26 -3.27
N PHE A 44 9.81 -6.90 -4.53
CA PHE A 44 9.08 -5.81 -5.17
C PHE A 44 7.88 -6.40 -5.91
N ILE A 45 6.68 -6.21 -5.36
CA ILE A 45 5.47 -6.87 -5.87
C ILE A 45 4.33 -5.88 -6.10
N PRO A 46 3.37 -6.18 -6.98
CA PRO A 46 2.13 -5.42 -7.08
C PRO A 46 1.39 -5.46 -5.73
N ILE A 47 0.86 -4.32 -5.28
CA ILE A 47 0.06 -4.21 -4.05
C ILE A 47 -1.17 -5.11 -4.11
N ALA A 48 -1.72 -5.36 -5.31
CA ALA A 48 -2.76 -6.37 -5.54
C ALA A 48 -2.40 -7.79 -5.06
N GLN A 49 -1.11 -8.10 -4.90
CA GLN A 49 -0.61 -9.39 -4.41
C GLN A 49 0.01 -9.28 -3.00
N ALA A 50 -0.06 -8.11 -2.36
CA ALA A 50 0.57 -7.86 -1.08
C ALA A 50 -0.26 -8.31 0.12
N LYS A 51 -1.48 -8.84 -0.07
CA LYS A 51 -2.33 -9.30 1.05
C LYS A 51 -1.59 -10.26 1.98
N GLY A 52 -1.51 -9.92 3.26
CA GLY A 52 -0.83 -10.72 4.27
C GLY A 52 0.70 -10.57 4.28
N ARG A 53 1.28 -9.72 3.42
CA ARG A 53 2.71 -9.44 3.36
C ARG A 53 3.09 -8.29 4.29
N ILE A 54 4.30 -8.34 4.84
CA ILE A 54 4.82 -7.30 5.74
C ILE A 54 5.44 -6.20 4.88
N ALA A 55 4.98 -4.96 5.04
CA ALA A 55 5.54 -3.80 4.39
C ALA A 55 7.00 -3.57 4.83
N ALA A 56 7.90 -3.38 3.87
CA ALA A 56 9.30 -3.04 4.15
C ALA A 56 9.53 -1.52 4.20
N GLU A 57 8.65 -0.75 3.56
CA GLU A 57 8.63 0.72 3.54
C GLU A 57 7.27 1.24 4.01
N GLU A 58 7.21 2.50 4.38
CA GLU A 58 5.95 3.20 4.61
C GLU A 58 5.16 3.38 3.30
N ALA A 59 3.84 3.50 3.36
CA ALA A 59 3.05 3.99 2.23
C ALA A 59 2.19 5.17 2.64
N LEU A 60 2.31 6.25 1.88
CA LEU A 60 1.71 7.54 2.17
C LEU A 60 0.97 8.03 0.91
N PRO A 61 -0.36 7.94 0.88
CA PRO A 61 -1.17 8.45 -0.23
C PRO A 61 -1.62 9.90 -0.01
N TYR A 62 -1.70 10.69 -1.08
CA TYR A 62 -2.25 12.04 -1.10
C TYR A 62 -3.58 12.11 -1.86
N PRO A 63 -4.69 12.46 -1.19
CA PRO A 63 -4.85 12.71 0.24
C PRO A 63 -4.93 11.41 1.08
N PRO A 64 -4.74 11.47 2.42
CA PRO A 64 -4.56 12.68 3.25
C PRO A 64 -3.12 13.19 3.41
N GLY A 65 -2.11 12.49 2.90
CA GLY A 65 -0.72 12.89 3.08
C GLY A 65 -0.10 12.47 4.41
N ILE A 66 -0.64 11.42 5.04
CA ILE A 66 -0.10 10.80 6.25
C ILE A 66 0.09 9.30 6.05
N VAL A 67 1.03 8.73 6.80
CA VAL A 67 1.40 7.31 6.71
C VAL A 67 0.17 6.44 6.96
N SER A 68 -0.20 5.65 5.96
CA SER A 68 -1.35 4.73 6.03
C SER A 68 -0.92 3.30 6.32
N ILE A 69 0.34 2.96 6.04
CA ILE A 69 1.01 1.73 6.47
C ILE A 69 2.44 2.07 6.86
N ALA A 70 2.89 1.59 8.01
CA ALA A 70 4.26 1.73 8.48
C ALA A 70 5.10 0.49 8.14
N PRO A 71 6.44 0.61 8.05
CA PRO A 71 7.32 -0.54 7.92
C PRO A 71 7.09 -1.53 9.07
N GLY A 72 6.96 -2.82 8.75
CA GLY A 72 6.68 -3.87 9.72
C GLY A 72 5.20 -4.18 9.95
N GLU A 73 4.29 -3.41 9.33
CA GLU A 73 2.85 -3.70 9.31
C GLU A 73 2.45 -4.60 8.14
N ILE A 74 1.29 -5.26 8.26
CA ILE A 74 0.74 -6.13 7.21
C ILE A 74 -0.11 -5.31 6.23
N TRP A 75 0.13 -5.50 4.93
CA TRP A 75 -0.80 -5.14 3.87
C TRP A 75 -2.06 -6.01 3.96
N ASP A 76 -3.12 -5.49 4.58
CA ASP A 76 -4.43 -6.16 4.63
C ASP A 76 -5.55 -5.14 4.91
N GLY A 77 -6.79 -5.59 4.84
CA GLY A 77 -7.96 -4.84 5.30
C GLY A 77 -8.12 -3.49 4.62
N ALA A 78 -8.47 -2.47 5.42
CA ALA A 78 -8.89 -1.18 4.90
C ALA A 78 -7.81 -0.46 4.10
N VAL A 79 -6.54 -0.56 4.52
CA VAL A 79 -5.44 0.12 3.79
C VAL A 79 -5.21 -0.52 2.45
N LEU A 80 -5.23 -1.86 2.38
CA LEU A 80 -5.10 -2.57 1.11
C LEU A 80 -6.25 -2.20 0.17
N ASP A 81 -7.50 -2.27 0.65
CA ASP A 81 -8.69 -1.89 -0.13
C ASP A 81 -8.55 -0.48 -0.72
N TYR A 82 -8.05 0.47 0.07
CA TYR A 82 -7.85 1.85 -0.35
C TYR A 82 -6.83 1.97 -1.48
N PHE A 83 -5.66 1.33 -1.36
CA PHE A 83 -4.64 1.35 -2.42
C PHE A 83 -5.10 0.65 -3.71
N LEU A 84 -5.93 -0.39 -3.63
CA LEU A 84 -6.52 -1.01 -4.82
C LEU A 84 -7.46 -0.06 -5.55
N VAL A 85 -8.23 0.74 -4.82
CA VAL A 85 -9.06 1.81 -5.41
C VAL A 85 -8.19 2.91 -6.02
N LEU A 86 -7.08 3.30 -5.38
CA LEU A 86 -6.15 4.27 -5.97
C LEU A 86 -5.57 3.75 -7.29
N GLU A 87 -5.21 2.47 -7.39
CA GLU A 87 -4.75 1.85 -8.64
C GLU A 87 -5.81 1.95 -9.76
N GLU A 88 -7.07 1.67 -9.44
CA GLU A 88 -8.17 1.83 -10.41
C GLU A 88 -8.35 3.29 -10.85
N LEU A 89 -8.24 4.24 -9.92
CA LEU A 89 -8.34 5.67 -10.22
C LEU A 89 -7.23 6.16 -11.14
N ILE A 90 -6.00 5.69 -10.95
CA ILE A 90 -4.85 6.04 -11.81
C ILE A 90 -5.11 5.62 -13.27
N ASN A 91 -5.75 4.47 -13.48
CA ASN A 91 -6.06 3.97 -14.81
C ASN A 91 -7.27 4.70 -15.44
N LYS A 92 -8.27 5.08 -14.64
CA LYS A 92 -9.45 5.81 -15.12
C LYS A 92 -9.21 7.31 -15.31
N LEU A 93 -8.27 7.88 -14.56
CA LEU A 93 -7.97 9.32 -14.50
C LEU A 93 -6.45 9.56 -14.59
N PRO A 94 -5.80 9.25 -15.74
CA PRO A 94 -4.34 9.26 -15.86
C PRO A 94 -3.70 10.64 -15.59
N CYS A 95 -4.41 11.74 -15.84
CA CYS A 95 -3.93 13.10 -15.58
C CYS A 95 -4.29 13.63 -14.19
N PHE A 96 -5.04 12.86 -13.39
CA PHE A 96 -5.49 13.23 -12.04
C PHE A 96 -5.20 12.11 -11.03
N ALA A 97 -4.15 11.34 -11.32
CA ALA A 97 -3.66 10.29 -10.45
C ALA A 97 -3.25 10.88 -9.09
N PRO A 98 -3.76 10.33 -7.97
CA PRO A 98 -3.28 10.67 -6.64
C PRO A 98 -1.78 10.43 -6.52
N GLU A 99 -1.06 11.36 -5.90
CA GLU A 99 0.35 11.18 -5.58
C GLU A 99 0.49 10.21 -4.40
N MET A 100 1.52 9.37 -4.41
CA MET A 100 1.81 8.43 -3.33
C MET A 100 3.32 8.31 -3.14
N GLN A 101 3.74 8.13 -1.90
CA GLN A 101 5.13 7.91 -1.51
C GLN A 101 5.30 6.54 -0.86
N GLY A 102 6.49 5.94 -1.05
CA GLY A 102 6.83 4.59 -0.60
C GLY A 102 6.11 3.45 -1.34
N VAL A 103 5.38 3.80 -2.40
CA VAL A 103 4.90 2.88 -3.43
C VAL A 103 5.23 3.46 -4.80
N TYR A 104 5.29 2.58 -5.80
CA TYR A 104 5.82 2.88 -7.11
C TYR A 104 4.81 2.48 -8.17
N VAL A 105 4.55 3.37 -9.13
CA VAL A 105 3.61 3.07 -10.22
C VAL A 105 4.41 2.65 -11.44
N ASP A 106 4.16 1.44 -11.95
CA ASP A 106 4.74 0.94 -13.20
C ASP A 106 3.64 0.37 -14.10
N THR A 107 3.92 0.27 -15.39
CA THR A 107 2.98 -0.23 -16.39
C THR A 107 3.23 -1.71 -16.64
N ASP A 108 2.21 -2.54 -16.44
CA ASP A 108 2.30 -3.97 -16.71
C ASP A 108 2.32 -4.27 -18.23
N ILE A 109 2.56 -5.54 -18.58
CA ILE A 109 2.64 -5.99 -19.99
C ILE A 109 1.34 -5.74 -20.79
N ASN A 110 0.21 -5.53 -20.11
CA ASN A 110 -1.08 -5.25 -20.75
C ASN A 110 -1.35 -3.74 -20.87
N GLY A 111 -0.38 -2.89 -20.52
CA GLY A 111 -0.53 -1.43 -20.57
C GLY A 111 -1.30 -0.85 -19.37
N ARG A 112 -1.57 -1.65 -18.33
CA ARG A 112 -2.27 -1.18 -17.13
C ARG A 112 -1.27 -0.67 -16.10
N LYS A 113 -1.53 0.51 -15.53
CA LYS A 113 -0.74 1.04 -14.41
C LYS A 113 -1.02 0.22 -13.15
N ARG A 114 0.02 -0.26 -12.48
CA ARG A 114 -0.03 -1.03 -11.24
C ARG A 114 0.75 -0.32 -10.15
N ILE A 115 0.26 -0.40 -8.92
CA ILE A 115 0.99 0.08 -7.75
C ILE A 115 1.82 -1.08 -7.21
N TYR A 116 3.11 -0.85 -7.03
CA TYR A 116 4.08 -1.77 -6.47
C TYR A 116 4.61 -1.25 -5.13
N GLY A 117 5.02 -2.17 -4.27
CA GLY A 117 5.69 -1.83 -3.02
C GLY A 117 6.69 -2.91 -2.62
N TYR A 118 7.65 -2.54 -1.78
CA TYR A 118 8.56 -3.49 -1.18
C TYR A 118 7.92 -4.15 0.04
N VAL A 119 7.98 -5.47 0.05
CA VAL A 119 7.53 -6.30 1.18
C VAL A 119 8.66 -7.20 1.63
N ILE A 120 8.68 -7.55 2.92
CA ILE A 120 9.68 -8.48 3.44
C ILE A 120 9.47 -9.86 2.78
N ARG A 121 10.58 -10.43 2.29
CA ARG A 121 10.56 -11.74 1.65
C ARG A 121 10.19 -12.81 2.66
N GLN A 122 9.30 -13.72 2.27
CA GLN A 122 8.65 -14.67 3.17
C GLN A 122 9.62 -15.58 3.95
N ALA A 123 10.79 -15.88 3.36
CA ALA A 123 11.86 -16.64 4.00
C ALA A 123 12.41 -15.98 5.29
N TYR A 124 12.29 -14.65 5.41
CA TYR A 124 12.75 -13.87 6.55
C TYR A 124 11.61 -13.40 7.46
N CYS A 125 10.39 -13.91 7.25
CA CYS A 125 9.23 -13.66 8.11
C CYS A 125 9.15 -14.63 9.31
N LYS A 126 10.19 -15.44 9.56
CA LYS A 126 10.27 -16.31 10.74
C LYS A 126 10.79 -15.49 11.92
N PHE A 127 9.93 -15.32 12.91
CA PHE A 127 10.27 -14.75 14.21
C PHE A 127 10.03 -15.87 15.21
N ASP A 128 11.13 -16.41 15.78
CA ASP A 128 11.08 -17.29 16.95
C ASP A 128 10.61 -16.50 18.18
#